data_AF-A0A816WE48-F1
#
_entry.id   AF-A0A816WE48-F1
#
_cell.length_a   1.000
_cell.length_b   1.000
_cell.length_c   1.000
_cell.angle_alpha   90.00
_cell.angle_beta   90.00
_cell.angle_gamma   90.00
#
_symmetry.space_group_name_H-M   'P 1'
#
loop_
_entity.id
_entity.type
_entity.pdbx_description
1 polymer ?
#
loop_
_entity_poly.entity_id
_entity_poly.type
_entity_poly.pdbx_seq_one_letter_code
_entity_poly.pdbx_strand_id
1 'polypeptide(L)'
;MADIYFKSEHPLERRQIEASRTRDKYPDRMKCMLQVIVEKAERSLMYLVPDDLTVGQFVYVVRKRIKLSAEKAIFVFVKNTLPPTGD
;
A
#
# COMPACT_ATOMS: atom_id res chain seq x y z
N MET A 1 9.75 10.80 7.44
CA MET A 1 9.20 11.90 6.60
C MET A 1 8.98 11.37 5.19
N ALA A 2 8.14 10.34 5.03
CA ALA A 2 7.90 9.68 3.74
C ALA A 2 6.68 10.25 2.98
N ASP A 3 5.86 11.06 3.64
CA ASP A 3 4.55 11.48 3.12
C ASP A 3 4.62 12.54 2.00
N ILE A 4 5.82 13.07 1.71
CA ILE A 4 5.96 14.29 0.90
C ILE A 4 6.30 13.97 -0.56
N TYR A 5 7.23 13.04 -0.84
CA TYR A 5 7.82 12.88 -2.18
C TYR A 5 6.80 12.45 -3.26
N PHE A 6 5.94 11.48 -2.97
CA PHE A 6 4.95 11.02 -3.96
C PHE A 6 3.77 11.99 -4.11
N LYS A 7 3.27 12.55 -3.00
CA LYS A 7 2.18 13.53 -3.04
C LYS A 7 2.62 14.85 -3.71
N SER A 8 3.91 15.17 -3.70
CA SER A 8 4.47 16.30 -4.44
C SER A 8 4.65 16.02 -5.93
N GLU A 9 5.08 14.82 -6.34
CA GLU A 9 5.23 14.48 -7.76
C GLU A 9 3.89 14.22 -8.47
N HIS A 10 2.88 13.72 -7.76
CA HIS A 10 1.58 13.37 -8.32
C HIS A 10 0.45 14.22 -7.71
N PRO A 11 -0.07 15.21 -8.45
CA PRO A 11 -1.22 16.01 -8.02
C PRO A 11 -2.41 15.14 -7.64
N LEU A 12 -3.22 15.61 -6.68
CA LEU A 12 -4.37 14.87 -6.15
C LEU A 12 -5.32 14.39 -7.26
N GLU A 13 -5.60 15.25 -8.24
CA GLU A 13 -6.47 14.93 -9.38
C GLU A 13 -5.96 13.73 -10.17
N ARG A 14 -4.66 13.68 -10.50
CA ARG A 14 -4.08 12.54 -11.23
C ARG A 14 -4.19 11.26 -10.42
N ARG A 15 -3.93 11.32 -9.10
CA ARG A 15 -4.04 10.15 -8.21
C ARG A 15 -5.49 9.65 -8.12
N GLN A 16 -6.46 10.55 -8.07
CA GLN A 16 -7.89 10.19 -8.08
C GLN A 16 -8.29 9.57 -9.42
N ILE A 17 -7.87 10.15 -10.54
CA ILE A 17 -8.17 9.61 -11.87
C ILE A 17 -7.57 8.21 -12.04
N GLU A 18 -6.33 8.00 -11.63
CA GLU A 18 -5.68 6.67 -11.70
C GLU A 18 -6.37 5.65 -10.79
N ALA A 19 -6.73 6.05 -9.57
CA ALA A 19 -7.45 5.19 -8.64
C ALA A 19 -8.83 4.79 -9.21
N SER A 20 -9.59 5.75 -9.75
CA SER A 20 -10.90 5.50 -10.37
C SER A 20 -10.78 4.60 -11.59
N ARG A 21 -9.85 4.91 -12.53
CA ARG A 21 -9.61 4.06 -13.71
C ARG A 21 -9.26 2.62 -13.36
N THR A 22 -8.46 2.43 -12.32
CA THR A 22 -8.04 1.10 -11.90
C THR A 22 -9.18 0.34 -11.22
N ARG A 23 -10.02 1.04 -10.45
CA ARG A 23 -11.24 0.50 -9.85
C ARG A 23 -12.25 0.05 -10.90
N ASP A 24 -12.45 0.87 -11.94
CA ASP A 24 -13.37 0.55 -13.05
C ASP A 24 -12.87 -0.62 -13.90
N LYS A 25 -11.54 -0.79 -14.02
CA LYS A 25 -10.92 -1.88 -14.78
C LYS A 25 -11.02 -3.24 -14.07
N TYR A 26 -11.10 -3.25 -12.73
CA TYR A 26 -11.11 -4.48 -11.93
C TYR A 26 -12.18 -4.45 -10.83
N PRO A 27 -13.48 -4.32 -11.18
CA PRO A 27 -14.55 -4.13 -10.21
C PRO A 27 -14.69 -5.32 -9.23
N ASP A 28 -14.49 -6.54 -9.70
CA ASP A 28 -14.64 -7.77 -8.89
C ASP A 28 -13.41 -8.11 -8.01
N ARG A 29 -12.27 -7.44 -8.20
CA ARG A 29 -11.03 -7.73 -7.47
C ARG A 29 -10.63 -6.65 -6.47
N MET A 30 -11.34 -5.52 -6.45
CA MET A 30 -10.75 -4.27 -5.99
C MET A 30 -11.72 -3.44 -5.15
N LYS A 31 -11.38 -3.23 -3.88
CA LYS A 31 -12.00 -2.17 -3.06
C LYS A 31 -11.01 -1.20 -2.43
N CYS A 32 -9.73 -1.56 -2.28
CA CYS A 32 -8.72 -0.65 -1.75
C CYS A 32 -7.44 -0.62 -2.61
N MET A 33 -7.09 0.57 -3.09
CA MET A 33 -5.77 0.84 -3.66
C MET A 33 -4.85 1.29 -2.52
N LEU A 34 -3.90 0.42 -2.14
CA LEU A 34 -2.94 0.70 -1.09
C LEU A 34 -1.61 1.07 -1.73
N GLN A 35 -1.16 2.28 -1.47
CA GLN A 35 0.16 2.70 -1.85
C GLN A 35 1.10 2.49 -0.68
N VAL A 36 2.12 1.67 -0.89
CA VAL A 36 3.14 1.36 0.13
C VAL A 36 4.41 2.10 -0.22
N ILE A 37 4.80 2.99 0.68
CA ILE A 37 6.12 3.59 0.64
C ILE A 37 7.03 2.69 1.47
N VAL A 38 7.98 2.06 0.79
CA VAL A 38 9.03 1.29 1.46
C VAL A 38 10.22 2.23 1.56
N GLU A 39 10.48 2.81 2.73
CA GLU A 39 11.55 3.82 2.93
C GLU A 39 12.95 3.30 2.54
N LYS A 40 13.15 1.97 2.52
CA LYS A 40 14.40 1.34 2.09
C LYS A 40 14.41 0.92 0.62
N ALA A 41 13.30 1.04 -0.10
CA ALA A 41 13.24 0.75 -1.52
C ALA A 41 13.33 2.05 -2.31
N GLU A 42 14.04 2.01 -3.43
CA GLU A 42 14.21 3.12 -4.38
C GLU A 42 12.89 3.57 -5.02
N ARG A 43 11.78 2.85 -4.81
CA ARG A 43 10.51 3.07 -5.50
C ARG A 43 9.31 2.88 -4.57
N SER A 44 8.34 3.78 -4.71
CA SER A 44 7.00 3.61 -4.14
C SER A 44 6.27 2.51 -4.91
N LEU A 45 5.67 1.56 -4.21
CA LEU A 45 4.96 0.44 -4.82
C LEU A 45 3.45 0.60 -4.62
N MET A 46 2.69 0.49 -5.70
CA MET A 46 1.23 0.42 -5.64
C MET A 46 0.76 -1.03 -5.58
N TYR A 47 -0.11 -1.32 -4.61
CA TYR A 47 -0.72 -2.62 -4.41
C TYR A 47 -2.23 -2.52 -4.57
N LEU A 48 -2.77 -3.48 -5.32
CA LEU A 48 -4.21 -3.76 -5.35
C LEU A 48 -4.51 -4.80 -4.28
N VAL A 49 -5.41 -4.45 -3.38
CA VAL A 49 -5.73 -5.26 -2.21
C VAL A 49 -7.24 -5.52 -2.20
N PRO A 50 -7.66 -6.79 -2.07
CA PRO A 50 -9.08 -7.12 -1.91
C PRO A 50 -9.59 -6.69 -0.52
N ASP A 51 -10.90 -6.52 -0.40
CA ASP A 51 -11.56 -6.05 0.84
C ASP A 51 -11.37 -7.02 2.02
N ASP A 52 -11.26 -8.32 1.70
CA ASP A 52 -11.16 -9.40 2.68
C ASP A 52 -9.72 -9.61 3.19
N LEU A 53 -8.75 -8.81 2.75
CA LEU A 53 -7.35 -8.96 3.15
C LEU A 53 -7.10 -8.20 4.46
N THR A 54 -6.71 -8.92 5.52
CA THR A 54 -6.33 -8.28 6.77
C THR A 54 -4.96 -7.59 6.64
N VAL A 55 -4.69 -6.63 7.54
CA VAL A 55 -3.39 -5.94 7.60
C VAL A 55 -2.24 -6.96 7.78
N GLY A 56 -2.42 -7.99 8.61
CA GLY A 56 -1.42 -9.05 8.79
C GLY A 56 -1.13 -9.83 7.51
N GLN A 57 -2.16 -10.22 6.76
CA GLN A 57 -2.02 -10.88 5.47
C GLN A 57 -1.33 -9.97 4.44
N PHE A 58 -1.65 -8.67 4.44
CA PHE A 58 -0.99 -7.70 3.59
C PHE A 58 0.52 -7.59 3.88
N VAL A 59 0.90 -7.50 5.15
CA VAL A 59 2.31 -7.48 5.56
C VAL A 59 3.04 -8.74 5.09
N TYR A 60 2.39 -9.91 5.16
CA TYR A 60 2.95 -11.15 4.65
C TYR A 60 3.19 -11.13 3.14
N VAL A 61 2.22 -10.63 2.36
CA VAL A 61 2.36 -10.47 0.90
C VAL A 61 3.51 -9.51 0.56
N VAL A 62 3.59 -8.37 1.26
CA VAL A 62 4.68 -7.40 1.07
C VAL A 62 6.02 -8.05 1.38
N ARG A 63 6.17 -8.72 2.53
CA ARG A 63 7.40 -9.44 2.94
C ARG A 63 7.89 -10.39 1.85
N LYS A 64 6.98 -11.16 1.26
CA LYS A 64 7.30 -12.10 0.19
C LYS A 64 7.77 -11.40 -1.09
N ARG A 65 7.19 -10.23 -1.44
CA ARG A 65 7.61 -9.45 -2.62
C ARG A 65 8.97 -8.80 -2.46
N ILE A 66 9.26 -8.23 -1.30
CA ILE A 66 10.56 -7.59 -1.01
C ILE A 66 11.65 -8.60 -0.60
N LYS A 67 11.33 -9.90 -0.56
CA LYS A 67 12.24 -11.00 -0.15
C LYS A 67 12.95 -10.71 1.18
N LEU A 68 12.22 -10.13 2.14
CA LEU A 68 12.80 -9.73 3.42
C LEU A 68 12.89 -10.95 4.36
N SER A 69 14.04 -11.11 5.01
CA SER A 69 14.24 -12.13 6.06
C SER A 69 13.21 -11.96 7.19
N ALA A 70 12.81 -13.09 7.79
CA ALA A 70 11.85 -13.12 8.90
C ALA A 70 12.31 -12.35 10.14
N GLU A 71 13.62 -12.19 10.30
CA GLU A 71 14.27 -11.45 11.39
C GLU A 71 13.99 -9.94 11.36
N LYS A 72 13.61 -9.40 10.20
CA LYS A 72 13.37 -7.96 10.04
C LYS A 72 11.88 -7.65 10.17
N ALA A 73 11.57 -6.72 11.07
CA ALA A 73 10.22 -6.24 11.28
C ALA A 73 9.76 -5.34 10.12
N ILE A 74 8.45 -5.40 9.81
CA ILE A 74 7.78 -4.49 8.89
C ILE A 74 6.72 -3.75 9.69
N PHE A 75 6.73 -2.42 9.63
CA PHE A 75 5.73 -1.58 10.27
C PHE A 75 4.89 -0.90 9.18
N VAL A 76 3.57 -0.92 9.35
CA VAL A 76 2.61 -0.26 8.46
C VAL A 76 1.97 0.87 9.23
N PHE A 77 1.97 2.08 8.65
CA PHE A 77 1.35 3.26 9.25
C PHE A 77 0.25 3.77 8.33
N VAL A 78 -0.94 3.98 8.88
CA VAL A 78 -2.06 4.66 8.20
C VAL A 78 -2.35 5.92 8.98
N LYS A 79 -2.15 7.10 8.36
CA LYS A 79 -2.28 8.41 9.02
C LYS A 79 -1.50 8.46 10.36
N ASN A 80 -0.23 8.04 10.33
CA ASN A 80 0.66 7.95 11.49
C ASN A 80 0.20 7.01 12.61
N THR A 81 -0.84 6.22 12.41
CA THR A 81 -1.34 5.24 13.38
C THR A 81 -0.98 3.84 12.91
N LEU A 82 -0.56 2.96 13.84
CA LEU A 82 -0.42 1.54 13.56
C LEU A 82 -1.83 0.93 13.49
N PRO A 83 -2.30 0.50 12.30
CA PRO A 83 -3.59 -0.15 12.21
C PRO A 83 -3.54 -1.50 12.97
N PRO A 84 -4.66 -1.94 13.56
CA PRO A 84 -4.72 -3.23 14.24
C PRO A 84 -4.36 -4.35 13.26
N THR A 85 -3.47 -5.25 13.69
CA THR A 85 -2.93 -6.32 12.84
C THR A 85 -3.86 -7.53 12.68
N GLY A 86 -5.00 -7.55 13.40
CA GLY A 86 -6.06 -8.55 13.26
C GLY A 86 -7.22 -8.32 14.23
N ASP A 87 -8.43 -8.53 13.73
CA ASP A 87 -9.39 -9.51 14.25
C ASP A 87 -9.64 -10.54 13.13
#